data_AF-A0A959AXG7-F1
#
_entry.id   AF-A0A959AXG7-F1
#
_cell.length_a   1.000
_cell.length_b   1.000
_cell.length_c   1.000
_cell.angle_alpha   90.00
_cell.angle_beta   90.00
_cell.angle_gamma   90.00
#
_symmetry.space_group_name_H-M   'P 1'
#
loop_
_entity.id
_entity.type
_entity.pdbx_description
1 polymer ?
#
loop_
_entity_poly.entity_id
_entity_poly.type
_entity_poly.pdbx_seq_one_letter_code
_entity_poly.pdbx_strand_id
1 'polypeptide(L)'
;MDGRNHIIKKQFINLEAFREAGAAKAAQERLSRWGREKLPAIIGRVLDKLDEPSKVIRFDKITLDLDCEDLEGLEETLQQQLEKALTAALQQCKTEEARLEGHSLAQEDIQLLMFFLEKGYFPWSAKATLSVSEFEYQIAEALATEKHWAESIREVIQDSRALQRLVRQFSEKMRWRIAEALHPGIRAKLEPLLLELKNAGVSHESQTRYWQLVFNYPEAEAGAIRDMLRTEPAHAITGNEIAAAVSLDSPKGNEGVEDGIFIWNAGLVLLHPFLPKLFEATGYAEGKHLIQPEKTVLALQYAASGQAECPEWELPLPKILCGLALSTPVSTRDNPAREALDEVDLLLENVIRHWAVLKSTSINGLRESFLQRPGRLLEFPGNWTLRVEQKSIDVLLGNLPWGLSVIKLPWMSKPLFVEWA
;
A
#
# COMPACT_ATOMS: atom_id res chain seq x y z
N MET A 1 6.10 22.30 12.08
CA MET A 1 6.67 21.01 11.63
C MET A 1 7.03 21.24 10.19
N ASP A 2 8.32 21.29 9.87
CA ASP A 2 8.80 21.64 8.53
C ASP A 2 8.20 20.68 7.52
N GLY A 3 7.34 21.20 6.63
CA GLY A 3 6.61 20.45 5.62
C GLY A 3 7.50 19.92 4.48
N ARG A 4 8.79 19.71 4.74
CA ARG A 4 9.78 19.26 3.77
C ARG A 4 9.89 17.75 3.86
N ASN A 5 9.45 17.05 2.81
CA ASN A 5 9.55 15.60 2.74
C ASN A 5 10.29 15.20 1.46
N HIS A 6 11.57 14.84 1.59
CA HIS A 6 12.38 14.38 0.47
C HIS A 6 12.31 12.86 0.41
N ILE A 7 11.66 12.33 -0.63
CA ILE A 7 11.52 10.88 -0.80
C ILE A 7 12.43 10.42 -1.94
N ILE A 8 13.41 9.56 -1.61
CA ILE A 8 14.36 9.02 -2.57
C ILE A 8 14.17 7.51 -2.66
N LYS A 9 13.74 7.05 -3.84
CA LYS A 9 13.44 5.63 -4.10
C LYS A 9 14.65 4.72 -3.90
N LYS A 10 15.77 5.08 -4.52
CA LYS A 10 17.01 4.30 -4.50
C LYS A 10 18.19 5.19 -4.81
N GLN A 11 19.33 4.87 -4.19
CA GLN A 11 20.62 5.48 -4.46
C GLN A 11 21.59 4.36 -4.82
N PHE A 12 22.44 4.62 -5.81
CA PHE A 12 23.51 3.72 -6.20
C PHE A 12 24.81 4.51 -6.31
N ILE A 13 25.89 3.91 -5.85
CA ILE A 13 27.24 4.41 -6.07
C ILE A 13 27.92 3.36 -6.95
N ASN A 14 28.18 3.73 -8.19
CA ASN A 14 28.97 2.92 -9.10
C ASN A 14 30.42 3.39 -9.02
N LEU A 15 31.34 2.44 -8.90
CA LEU A 15 32.76 2.71 -8.83
C LEU A 15 33.39 2.27 -10.14
N GLU A 16 33.87 3.23 -10.91
CA GLU A 16 34.59 2.98 -12.14
C GLU A 16 36.08 3.24 -11.93
N ALA A 17 36.92 2.36 -12.48
CA ALA A 17 38.38 2.42 -12.49
C ALA A 17 39.13 2.29 -11.14
N PHE A 18 39.63 1.08 -10.88
CA PHE A 18 40.77 0.82 -10.00
C PHE A 18 41.76 -0.09 -10.73
N ARG A 19 43.05 0.30 -10.79
CA ARG A 19 44.10 -0.57 -11.38
C ARG A 19 44.47 -1.75 -10.48
N GLU A 20 44.21 -1.65 -9.17
CA GLU A 20 44.55 -2.64 -8.16
C GLU A 20 43.33 -3.09 -7.36
N ALA A 21 43.15 -4.41 -7.20
CA ALA A 21 41.99 -5.00 -6.51
C ALA A 21 41.92 -4.65 -5.00
N GLY A 22 43.07 -4.45 -4.34
CA GLY A 22 43.12 -4.05 -2.92
C GLY A 22 42.60 -2.62 -2.69
N ALA A 23 42.97 -1.69 -3.58
CA ALA A 23 42.50 -0.31 -3.55
C ALA A 23 40.98 -0.22 -3.81
N ALA A 24 40.46 -1.04 -4.74
CA ALA A 24 39.03 -1.10 -5.04
C ALA A 24 38.19 -1.51 -3.83
N LYS A 25 38.62 -2.55 -3.11
CA LYS A 25 37.90 -3.03 -1.92
C LYS A 25 37.93 -2.01 -0.78
N ALA A 26 39.08 -1.39 -0.52
CA ALA A 26 39.22 -0.36 0.50
C ALA A 26 38.34 0.88 0.20
N ALA A 27 38.30 1.31 -1.07
CA ALA A 27 37.42 2.39 -1.52
C ALA A 27 35.94 2.03 -1.36
N GLN A 28 35.55 0.82 -1.77
CA GLN A 28 34.18 0.34 -1.63
C GLN A 28 33.69 0.37 -0.17
N GLU A 29 34.49 -0.12 0.79
CA GLU A 29 34.13 -0.14 2.20
C GLU A 29 34.00 1.29 2.78
N ARG A 30 34.93 2.18 2.43
CA ARG A 30 34.89 3.61 2.83
C ARG A 30 33.67 4.32 2.28
N LEU A 31 33.40 4.14 0.99
CA LEU A 31 32.25 4.77 0.31
C LEU A 31 30.92 4.18 0.73
N SER A 32 30.86 2.90 1.06
CA SER A 32 29.65 2.30 1.65
C SER A 32 29.34 2.90 3.02
N ARG A 33 30.36 3.20 3.83
CA ARG A 33 30.18 3.87 5.13
C ARG A 33 29.79 5.33 4.95
N TRP A 34 30.55 6.07 4.15
CA TRP A 34 30.29 7.48 3.85
C TRP A 34 28.91 7.68 3.20
N GLY A 35 28.55 6.81 2.25
CA GLY A 35 27.25 6.81 1.58
C GLY A 35 26.08 6.54 2.52
N ARG A 36 26.27 5.79 3.60
CA ARG A 36 25.22 5.59 4.62
C ARG A 36 25.12 6.75 5.61
N GLU A 37 26.26 7.36 5.98
CA GLU A 37 26.31 8.35 7.06
C GLU A 37 26.18 9.81 6.59
N LYS A 38 26.72 10.14 5.41
CA LYS A 38 26.89 11.54 4.95
C LYS A 38 26.02 11.87 3.74
N LEU A 39 25.90 10.95 2.79
CA LEU A 39 25.18 11.17 1.54
C LEU A 39 23.71 11.62 1.76
N PRO A 40 22.90 11.00 2.66
CA PRO A 40 21.53 11.45 2.88
C PRO A 40 21.44 12.89 3.40
N ALA A 41 22.35 13.29 4.28
CA ALA A 41 22.39 14.63 4.85
C ALA A 41 22.79 15.69 3.81
N ILE A 42 23.72 15.35 2.91
CA ILE A 42 24.15 16.24 1.82
C ILE A 42 23.02 16.43 0.82
N ILE A 43 22.40 15.33 0.37
CA ILE A 43 21.28 15.39 -0.58
C ILE A 43 20.13 16.18 0.03
N GLY A 44 19.74 15.88 1.28
CA GLY A 44 18.67 16.60 1.97
C GLY A 44 18.90 18.11 2.00
N ARG A 45 20.12 18.55 2.35
CA ARG A 45 20.49 19.97 2.36
C ARG A 45 20.38 20.63 0.98
N VAL A 46 20.74 19.93 -0.09
CA VAL A 46 20.64 20.47 -1.46
C VAL A 46 19.18 20.54 -1.89
N LEU A 47 18.39 19.49 -1.62
CA LEU A 47 16.96 19.46 -1.94
C LEU A 47 16.16 20.50 -1.15
N ASP A 48 16.51 20.74 0.12
CA ASP A 48 15.90 21.78 0.96
C ASP A 48 16.00 23.19 0.35
N LYS A 49 17.05 23.45 -0.44
CA LYS A 49 17.24 24.74 -1.13
C LYS A 49 16.35 24.88 -2.37
N LEU A 50 15.87 23.77 -2.91
CA LEU A 50 15.05 23.72 -4.12
C LEU A 50 13.56 23.53 -3.84
N ASP A 51 13.24 23.17 -2.59
CA ASP A 51 11.90 22.99 -2.08
C ASP A 51 11.08 24.28 -2.25
N GLU A 52 9.92 24.13 -2.90
CA GLU A 52 8.96 25.20 -3.14
C GLU A 52 7.66 24.82 -2.42
N PRO A 53 7.17 25.65 -1.49
CA PRO A 53 5.90 25.37 -0.81
C PRO A 53 4.79 25.10 -1.83
N SER A 54 4.07 24.00 -1.63
CA SER A 54 2.90 23.59 -2.43
C SER A 54 3.16 23.03 -3.84
N LYS A 55 4.40 22.72 -4.20
CA LYS A 55 4.73 22.01 -5.45
C LYS A 55 5.40 20.67 -5.18
N VAL A 56 5.12 19.69 -6.04
CA VAL A 56 5.87 18.44 -6.09
C VAL A 56 6.88 18.54 -7.23
N ILE A 57 8.14 18.32 -6.90
CA ILE A 57 9.23 18.25 -7.89
C ILE A 57 9.66 16.79 -7.95
N ARG A 58 9.41 16.15 -9.09
CA ARG A 58 9.74 14.74 -9.33
C ARG A 58 10.86 14.65 -10.36
N PHE A 59 11.85 13.83 -10.05
CA PHE A 59 12.93 13.45 -10.96
C PHE A 59 12.90 11.94 -11.14
N ASP A 60 12.86 11.46 -12.38
CA ASP A 60 12.85 10.02 -12.64
C ASP A 60 14.22 9.38 -12.33
N LYS A 61 15.31 10.04 -12.73
CA LYS A 61 16.68 9.63 -12.42
C LYS A 61 17.63 10.82 -12.51
N ILE A 62 18.46 11.00 -11.50
CA ILE A 62 19.62 11.90 -11.55
C ILE A 62 20.87 11.04 -11.56
N THR A 63 21.71 11.21 -12.57
CA THR A 63 23.03 10.58 -12.66
C THR A 63 24.07 11.67 -12.49
N LEU A 64 25.01 11.46 -11.57
CA LEU A 64 26.09 12.41 -11.29
C LEU A 64 27.42 11.68 -11.49
N ASP A 65 28.27 12.25 -12.32
CA ASP A 65 29.64 11.80 -12.50
C ASP A 65 30.55 12.63 -11.59
N LEU A 66 31.23 11.96 -10.66
CA LEU A 66 32.11 12.59 -9.68
C LEU A 66 33.52 12.02 -9.86
N ASP A 67 34.48 12.90 -10.14
CA ASP A 67 35.86 12.51 -10.42
C ASP A 67 36.72 12.62 -9.15
N CYS A 68 37.45 11.56 -8.81
CA CYS A 68 38.40 11.57 -7.71
C CYS A 68 39.70 10.92 -8.14
N GLU A 69 40.79 11.68 -8.06
CA GLU A 69 42.12 11.23 -8.49
C GLU A 69 42.81 10.40 -7.40
N ASP A 70 42.56 10.73 -6.12
CA ASP A 70 43.24 10.13 -4.97
C ASP A 70 42.28 9.56 -3.92
N LEU A 71 42.75 8.54 -3.20
CA LEU A 71 42.06 7.96 -2.04
C LEU A 71 42.27 8.76 -0.75
N GLU A 72 43.29 9.62 -0.72
CA GLU A 72 43.52 10.56 0.39
C GLU A 72 42.53 11.72 0.27
N GLY A 73 41.74 11.96 1.33
CA GLY A 73 40.72 13.01 1.32
C GLY A 73 39.48 12.72 0.45
N LEU A 74 39.33 11.48 -0.06
CA LEU A 74 38.23 11.04 -0.93
C LEU A 74 36.85 11.55 -0.48
N GLU A 75 36.52 11.38 0.81
CA GLU A 75 35.22 11.76 1.36
C GLU A 75 34.95 13.27 1.30
N GLU A 76 35.99 14.09 1.49
CA GLU A 76 35.88 15.55 1.46
C GLU A 76 35.76 16.06 0.02
N THR A 77 36.57 15.52 -0.90
CA THR A 77 36.50 15.81 -2.33
C THR A 77 35.12 15.44 -2.90
N LEU A 78 34.64 14.23 -2.59
CA LEU A 78 33.31 13.79 -3.03
C LEU A 78 32.20 14.64 -2.44
N GLN A 79 32.28 15.05 -1.17
CA GLN A 79 31.28 15.91 -0.57
C GLN A 79 31.18 17.26 -1.30
N GLN A 80 32.32 17.91 -1.59
CA GLN A 80 32.34 19.20 -2.29
C GLN A 80 31.83 19.08 -3.72
N GLN A 81 32.28 18.06 -4.46
CA GLN A 81 31.83 17.84 -5.83
C GLN A 81 30.36 17.46 -5.90
N LEU A 82 29.87 16.60 -5.00
CA LEU A 82 28.48 16.18 -4.96
C LEU A 82 27.54 17.37 -4.74
N GLU A 83 27.80 18.24 -3.77
CA GLU A 83 26.94 19.41 -3.53
C GLU A 83 26.84 20.29 -4.78
N LYS A 84 27.98 20.53 -5.44
CA LYS A 84 28.04 21.34 -6.66
C LYS A 84 27.35 20.67 -7.84
N ALA A 85 27.69 19.40 -8.11
CA ALA A 85 27.16 18.63 -9.24
C ALA A 85 25.66 18.39 -9.11
N LEU A 86 25.18 18.02 -7.91
CA LEU A 86 23.76 17.82 -7.64
C LEU A 86 22.98 19.13 -7.80
N THR A 87 23.50 20.26 -7.27
CA THR A 87 22.86 21.57 -7.44
C THR A 87 22.76 21.95 -8.93
N ALA A 88 23.84 21.75 -9.70
CA ALA A 88 23.86 22.06 -11.12
C ALA A 88 22.91 21.16 -11.92
N ALA A 89 22.92 19.85 -11.67
CA ALA A 89 22.02 18.90 -12.32
C ALA A 89 20.55 19.23 -12.04
N LEU A 90 20.20 19.54 -10.79
CA LEU A 90 18.84 19.90 -10.41
C LEU A 90 18.39 21.24 -11.02
N GLN A 91 19.28 22.22 -11.14
CA GLN A 91 18.98 23.49 -11.82
C GLN A 91 18.81 23.30 -13.33
N GLN A 92 19.64 22.46 -13.95
CA GLN A 92 19.53 22.11 -15.37
C GLN A 92 18.22 21.37 -15.65
N CYS A 93 17.87 20.38 -14.82
CA CYS A 93 16.57 19.71 -14.87
C CYS A 93 15.44 20.74 -14.76
N LYS A 94 15.48 21.68 -13.80
CA LYS A 94 14.47 22.76 -13.73
C LYS A 94 14.36 23.61 -15.02
N THR A 95 15.41 23.73 -15.83
CA THR A 95 15.42 24.57 -17.05
C THR A 95 15.13 23.80 -18.34
N GLU A 96 15.72 22.63 -18.54
CA GLU A 96 15.42 21.74 -19.67
C GLU A 96 14.02 21.11 -19.53
N GLU A 97 13.65 20.78 -18.29
CA GLU A 97 12.34 20.28 -17.91
C GLU A 97 11.41 21.39 -17.40
N ALA A 98 11.55 22.62 -17.89
CA ALA A 98 10.42 23.55 -17.95
C ALA A 98 9.22 22.99 -18.79
N ARG A 99 9.35 21.74 -19.28
CA ARG A 99 8.31 20.85 -19.82
C ARG A 99 7.90 19.68 -18.91
N LEU A 100 8.60 19.36 -17.81
CA LEU A 100 7.99 18.55 -16.75
C LEU A 100 7.07 19.49 -15.98
N GLU A 101 5.78 19.33 -16.21
CA GLU A 101 4.77 19.96 -15.37
C GLU A 101 5.01 19.49 -13.93
N GLY A 102 5.71 20.30 -13.13
CA GLY A 102 5.71 20.15 -11.68
C GLY A 102 4.27 20.22 -11.24
N HIS A 103 3.68 19.06 -10.97
CA HIS A 103 2.28 18.96 -10.63
C HIS A 103 2.05 19.58 -9.25
N SER A 104 0.90 20.23 -9.09
CA SER A 104 0.49 20.77 -7.80
C SER A 104 0.37 19.62 -6.78
N LEU A 105 0.48 19.91 -5.47
CA LEU A 105 0.16 18.89 -4.46
C LEU A 105 -1.23 18.27 -4.68
N ALA A 106 -2.19 19.07 -5.15
CA ALA A 106 -3.53 18.59 -5.47
C ALA A 106 -3.53 17.57 -6.62
N GLN A 107 -2.71 17.79 -7.66
CA GLN A 107 -2.59 16.84 -8.77
C GLN A 107 -1.94 15.53 -8.32
N GLU A 108 -0.93 15.57 -7.44
CA GLU A 108 -0.32 14.37 -6.85
C GLU A 108 -1.34 13.60 -5.99
N ASP A 109 -2.12 14.29 -5.16
CA ASP A 109 -3.17 13.67 -4.33
C ASP A 109 -4.23 12.97 -5.20
N ILE A 110 -4.63 13.57 -6.32
CA ILE A 110 -5.57 12.95 -7.28
C ILE A 110 -4.93 11.73 -7.97
N GLN A 111 -3.66 11.81 -8.36
CA GLN A 111 -2.92 10.66 -8.90
C GLN A 111 -2.82 9.52 -7.89
N LEU A 112 -2.60 9.84 -6.62
CA LEU A 112 -2.58 8.88 -5.52
C LEU A 112 -3.93 8.18 -5.34
N LEU A 113 -5.04 8.91 -5.44
CA LEU A 113 -6.39 8.33 -5.46
C LEU A 113 -6.57 7.36 -6.63
N MET A 114 -6.22 7.77 -7.86
CA MET A 114 -6.36 6.92 -9.04
C MET A 114 -5.52 5.64 -8.91
N PHE A 115 -4.27 5.76 -8.50
CA PHE A 115 -3.39 4.62 -8.25
C PHE A 115 -4.00 3.66 -7.21
N PHE A 116 -4.54 4.19 -6.11
CA PHE A 116 -5.18 3.37 -5.09
C PHE A 116 -6.43 2.64 -5.63
N LEU A 117 -7.29 3.34 -6.39
CA LEU A 117 -8.48 2.73 -6.97
C LEU A 117 -8.10 1.55 -7.89
N GLU A 118 -7.07 1.70 -8.71
CA GLU A 118 -6.61 0.64 -9.61
C GLU A 118 -5.92 -0.52 -8.87
N LYS A 119 -4.94 -0.19 -8.03
CA LYS A 119 -3.98 -1.17 -7.49
C LYS A 119 -4.37 -1.69 -6.10
N GLY A 120 -5.15 -0.94 -5.33
CA GLY A 120 -5.59 -1.28 -3.97
C GLY A 120 -4.56 -1.06 -2.87
N TYR A 121 -3.43 -0.44 -3.19
CA TYR A 121 -2.35 -0.06 -2.27
C TYR A 121 -1.73 1.24 -2.75
N PHE A 122 -0.82 1.82 -1.96
CA PHE A 122 -0.16 3.07 -2.31
C PHE A 122 1.23 2.87 -2.94
N PRO A 123 1.65 3.76 -3.87
CA PRO A 123 3.00 3.73 -4.41
C PRO A 123 4.03 4.09 -3.32
N TRP A 124 5.31 3.77 -3.57
CA TRP A 124 6.41 4.03 -2.63
C TRP A 124 6.59 5.52 -2.26
N SER A 125 6.10 6.44 -3.11
CA SER A 125 6.16 7.88 -2.89
C SER A 125 5.07 8.40 -1.95
N ALA A 126 4.07 7.57 -1.60
CA ALA A 126 2.97 8.01 -0.75
C ALA A 126 3.39 8.20 0.70
N LYS A 127 2.68 9.10 1.40
CA LYS A 127 2.85 9.30 2.84
C LYS A 127 2.28 8.08 3.58
N ALA A 128 3.13 7.39 4.34
CA ALA A 128 2.86 6.06 4.90
C ALA A 128 1.81 6.00 6.04
N THR A 129 1.24 7.12 6.48
CA THR A 129 0.52 7.23 7.77
C THR A 129 -0.87 7.86 7.68
N LEU A 130 -1.47 7.98 6.50
CA LEU A 130 -2.79 8.60 6.37
C LEU A 130 -3.91 7.63 6.77
N SER A 131 -4.74 8.05 7.72
CA SER A 131 -6.06 7.44 7.95
C SER A 131 -7.00 7.71 6.78
N VAL A 132 -8.10 6.94 6.68
CA VAL A 132 -9.12 7.15 5.63
C VAL A 132 -9.66 8.58 5.65
N SER A 133 -9.95 9.11 6.84
CA SER A 133 -10.50 10.46 7.00
C SER A 133 -9.52 11.56 6.59
N GLU A 134 -8.24 11.40 6.92
CA GLU A 134 -7.19 12.36 6.51
C GLU A 134 -6.97 12.31 5.01
N PHE A 135 -6.95 11.11 4.43
CA PHE A 135 -6.86 10.94 2.99
C PHE A 135 -8.06 11.56 2.29
N GLU A 136 -9.28 11.31 2.76
CA GLU A 136 -10.49 11.93 2.21
C GLU A 136 -10.47 13.46 2.29
N TYR A 137 -9.95 14.02 3.38
CA TYR A 137 -9.82 15.46 3.52
C TYR A 137 -8.88 16.04 2.45
N GLN A 138 -7.69 15.44 2.28
CA GLN A 138 -6.70 15.84 1.28
C GLN A 138 -7.27 15.75 -0.14
N ILE A 139 -7.89 14.62 -0.48
CA ILE A 139 -8.55 14.44 -1.77
C ILE A 139 -9.65 15.50 -1.95
N ALA A 140 -10.48 15.75 -0.94
CA ALA A 140 -11.56 16.72 -1.08
C ALA A 140 -11.04 18.14 -1.39
N GLU A 141 -9.95 18.56 -0.75
CA GLU A 141 -9.28 19.83 -1.05
C GLU A 141 -8.73 19.83 -2.48
N ALA A 142 -8.02 18.77 -2.89
CA ALA A 142 -7.44 18.65 -4.22
C ALA A 142 -8.49 18.70 -5.35
N LEU A 143 -9.61 17.98 -5.17
CA LEU A 143 -10.72 17.97 -6.13
C LEU A 143 -11.45 19.33 -6.21
N ALA A 144 -11.31 20.20 -5.20
CA ALA A 144 -11.89 21.55 -5.20
C ALA A 144 -11.09 22.53 -6.07
N THR A 145 -9.77 22.33 -6.15
CA THR A 145 -8.85 23.24 -6.84
C THR A 145 -8.65 22.85 -8.30
N GLU A 146 -8.60 21.54 -8.58
CA GLU A 146 -8.36 21.01 -9.93
C GLU A 146 -9.67 20.79 -10.70
N LYS A 147 -9.73 21.19 -11.98
CA LYS A 147 -10.97 21.18 -12.79
C LYS A 147 -11.12 20.01 -13.76
N HIS A 148 -10.06 19.22 -14.00
CA HIS A 148 -10.02 18.24 -15.10
C HIS A 148 -9.78 16.79 -14.65
N TRP A 149 -9.97 16.49 -13.37
CA TRP A 149 -9.77 15.13 -12.84
C TRP A 149 -10.94 14.18 -13.10
N ALA A 150 -12.14 14.72 -13.32
CA ALA A 150 -13.38 13.95 -13.40
C ALA A 150 -13.33 12.88 -14.48
N GLU A 151 -12.82 13.21 -15.67
CA GLU A 151 -12.76 12.26 -16.77
C GLU A 151 -11.72 11.15 -16.53
N SER A 152 -10.57 11.49 -15.94
CA SER A 152 -9.57 10.49 -15.55
C SER A 152 -10.11 9.51 -14.50
N ILE A 153 -10.85 10.02 -13.49
CA ILE A 153 -11.52 9.13 -12.53
C ILE A 153 -12.62 8.30 -13.22
N ARG A 154 -13.36 8.88 -14.17
CA ARG A 154 -14.38 8.15 -14.95
C ARG A 154 -13.75 6.97 -15.69
N GLU A 155 -12.61 7.16 -16.35
CA GLU A 155 -11.88 6.09 -17.03
C GLU A 155 -11.44 4.99 -16.06
N VAL A 156 -10.85 5.36 -14.92
CA VAL A 156 -10.38 4.42 -13.89
C VAL A 156 -11.53 3.55 -13.35
N ILE A 157 -12.69 4.14 -13.06
CA ILE A 157 -13.82 3.40 -12.48
C ILE A 157 -14.60 2.55 -13.51
N GLN A 158 -14.21 2.54 -14.79
CA GLN A 158 -14.70 1.53 -15.74
C GLN A 158 -14.21 0.13 -15.35
N ASP A 159 -13.06 0.02 -14.68
CA ASP A 159 -12.66 -1.23 -14.04
C ASP A 159 -13.56 -1.52 -12.83
N SER A 160 -14.20 -2.69 -12.84
CA SER A 160 -15.14 -3.10 -11.79
C SER A 160 -14.50 -3.13 -10.40
N ARG A 161 -13.21 -3.46 -10.28
CA ARG A 161 -12.49 -3.52 -9.01
C ARG A 161 -12.23 -2.10 -8.49
N ALA A 162 -11.84 -1.18 -9.36
CA ALA A 162 -11.67 0.22 -9.02
C ALA A 162 -12.99 0.86 -8.54
N LEU A 163 -14.09 0.61 -9.24
CA LEU A 163 -15.42 1.05 -8.80
C LEU A 163 -15.80 0.44 -7.44
N GLN A 164 -15.57 -0.86 -7.25
CA GLN A 164 -15.83 -1.51 -5.96
C GLN A 164 -15.03 -0.88 -4.82
N ARG A 165 -13.75 -0.53 -5.03
CA ARG A 165 -12.95 0.19 -4.03
C ARG A 165 -13.53 1.56 -3.72
N LEU A 166 -13.88 2.33 -4.75
CA LEU A 166 -14.50 3.65 -4.58
C LEU A 166 -15.77 3.55 -3.70
N VAL A 167 -16.60 2.54 -3.98
CA VAL A 167 -17.87 2.35 -3.27
C VAL A 167 -17.66 1.83 -1.84
N ARG A 168 -16.76 0.85 -1.65
CA ARG A 168 -16.63 0.12 -0.38
C ARG A 168 -15.70 0.81 0.62
N GLN A 169 -14.71 1.58 0.16
CA GLN A 169 -13.74 2.24 1.04
C GLN A 169 -14.24 3.64 1.48
N PHE A 170 -14.65 4.48 0.54
CA PHE A 170 -14.87 5.91 0.81
C PHE A 170 -16.23 6.22 1.39
N SER A 171 -16.28 7.18 2.31
CA SER A 171 -17.47 7.69 2.98
C SER A 171 -18.54 8.14 1.98
N GLU A 172 -19.79 8.14 2.43
CA GLU A 172 -20.90 8.64 1.63
C GLU A 172 -20.70 10.08 1.15
N LYS A 173 -20.10 10.92 2.00
CA LYS A 173 -19.79 12.30 1.68
C LYS A 173 -18.83 12.38 0.50
N MET A 174 -17.76 11.58 0.52
CA MET A 174 -16.79 11.52 -0.57
C MET A 174 -17.41 10.95 -1.85
N ARG A 175 -18.19 9.86 -1.75
CA ARG A 175 -18.87 9.28 -2.91
C ARG A 175 -19.81 10.27 -3.59
N TRP A 176 -20.57 11.05 -2.82
CA TRP A 176 -21.41 12.11 -3.40
C TRP A 176 -20.59 13.22 -4.04
N ARG A 177 -19.47 13.63 -3.42
CA ARG A 177 -18.59 14.65 -3.99
C ARG A 177 -18.04 14.23 -5.35
N ILE A 178 -17.62 12.97 -5.48
CA ILE A 178 -17.12 12.41 -6.74
C ILE A 178 -18.27 12.25 -7.74
N ALA A 179 -19.40 11.66 -7.33
CA ALA A 179 -20.55 11.45 -8.20
C ALA A 179 -21.09 12.77 -8.78
N GLU A 180 -21.18 13.82 -7.97
CA GLU A 180 -21.66 15.14 -8.43
C GLU A 180 -20.70 15.79 -9.45
N ALA A 181 -19.40 15.55 -9.33
CA ALA A 181 -18.43 16.03 -10.31
C ALA A 181 -18.47 15.24 -11.63
N LEU A 182 -18.73 13.92 -11.56
CA LEU A 182 -18.90 13.07 -12.74
C LEU A 182 -20.25 13.31 -13.42
N HIS A 183 -21.30 13.58 -12.65
CA HIS A 183 -22.67 13.74 -13.12
C HIS A 183 -23.35 14.90 -12.37
N PRO A 184 -23.17 16.16 -12.83
CA PRO A 184 -23.76 17.32 -12.18
C PRO A 184 -25.29 17.19 -11.99
N GLY A 185 -25.79 17.46 -10.79
CA GLY A 185 -27.19 17.35 -10.40
C GLY A 185 -27.65 15.94 -10.01
N ILE A 186 -26.77 14.93 -10.04
CA ILE A 186 -27.14 13.54 -9.70
C ILE A 186 -27.57 13.41 -8.24
N ARG A 187 -26.94 14.14 -7.32
CA ARG A 187 -27.26 14.07 -5.90
C ARG A 187 -28.70 14.50 -5.63
N ALA A 188 -29.13 15.61 -6.20
CA ALA A 188 -30.50 16.11 -6.05
C ALA A 188 -31.55 15.11 -6.55
N LYS A 189 -31.20 14.30 -7.57
CA LYS A 189 -32.10 13.27 -8.15
C LYS A 189 -32.15 12.00 -7.30
N LEU A 190 -31.01 11.55 -6.76
CA LEU A 190 -30.87 10.19 -6.21
C LEU A 190 -30.69 10.13 -4.68
N GLU A 191 -30.25 11.19 -4.02
CA GLU A 191 -30.14 11.24 -2.55
C GLU A 191 -31.45 10.91 -1.82
N PRO A 192 -32.65 11.38 -2.26
CA PRO A 192 -33.91 10.97 -1.66
C PRO A 192 -34.15 9.45 -1.72
N LEU A 193 -33.77 8.80 -2.83
CA LEU A 193 -33.91 7.35 -3.00
C LEU A 193 -32.98 6.59 -2.04
N LEU A 194 -31.75 7.08 -1.83
CA LEU A 194 -30.84 6.48 -0.84
C LEU A 194 -31.42 6.54 0.58
N LEU A 195 -32.07 7.65 0.94
CA LEU A 195 -32.72 7.82 2.24
C LEU A 195 -33.90 6.84 2.41
N GLU A 196 -34.73 6.67 1.37
CA GLU A 196 -35.81 5.68 1.36
C GLU A 196 -35.28 4.26 1.57
N LEU A 197 -34.20 3.88 0.86
CA LEU A 197 -33.57 2.57 0.99
C LEU A 197 -33.03 2.33 2.41
N LYS A 198 -32.33 3.32 2.99
CA LYS A 198 -31.83 3.23 4.37
C LYS A 198 -32.95 3.07 5.38
N ASN A 199 -34.04 3.82 5.22
CA ASN A 199 -35.21 3.72 6.09
C ASN A 199 -35.92 2.37 5.97
N ALA A 200 -35.86 1.74 4.79
CA ALA A 200 -36.36 0.40 4.56
C ALA A 200 -35.44 -0.72 5.13
N GLY A 201 -34.28 -0.37 5.70
CA GLY A 201 -33.36 -1.33 6.29
C GLY A 201 -32.66 -2.25 5.29
N VAL A 202 -32.47 -1.79 4.04
CA VAL A 202 -31.82 -2.62 3.01
C VAL A 202 -30.38 -2.98 3.38
N SER A 203 -29.95 -4.16 2.92
CA SER A 203 -28.62 -4.71 3.19
C SER A 203 -27.48 -3.80 2.69
N HIS A 204 -26.28 -3.96 3.27
CA HIS A 204 -25.07 -3.28 2.80
C HIS A 204 -24.74 -3.61 1.34
N GLU A 205 -25.07 -4.82 0.88
CA GLU A 205 -24.92 -5.22 -0.52
C GLU A 205 -25.84 -4.41 -1.44
N SER A 206 -27.10 -4.20 -1.03
CA SER A 206 -28.04 -3.35 -1.78
C SER A 206 -27.57 -1.89 -1.83
N GLN A 207 -27.01 -1.38 -0.74
CA GLN A 207 -26.41 -0.04 -0.72
C GLN A 207 -25.18 0.04 -1.63
N THR A 208 -24.36 -1.00 -1.67
CA THR A 208 -23.19 -1.09 -2.58
C THR A 208 -23.64 -1.05 -4.04
N ARG A 209 -24.68 -1.83 -4.39
CA ARG A 209 -25.26 -1.85 -5.73
C ARG A 209 -25.87 -0.51 -6.13
N TYR A 210 -26.54 0.18 -5.20
CA TYR A 210 -27.02 1.54 -5.42
C TYR A 210 -25.88 2.47 -5.85
N TRP A 211 -24.75 2.47 -5.13
CA TRP A 211 -23.62 3.34 -5.47
C TRP A 211 -22.97 2.97 -6.81
N GLN A 212 -22.87 1.68 -7.14
CA GLN A 212 -22.39 1.26 -8.46
C GLN A 212 -23.29 1.81 -9.58
N LEU A 213 -24.61 1.82 -9.38
CA LEU A 213 -25.55 2.42 -10.33
C LEU A 213 -25.43 3.94 -10.43
N VAL A 214 -25.18 4.62 -9.31
CA VAL A 214 -24.92 6.08 -9.29
C VAL A 214 -23.70 6.43 -10.14
N PHE A 215 -22.60 5.68 -10.01
CA PHE A 215 -21.38 5.94 -10.77
C PHE A 215 -21.46 5.51 -12.24
N ASN A 216 -22.30 4.52 -12.56
CA ASN A 216 -22.57 4.08 -13.93
C ASN A 216 -23.82 4.76 -14.54
N TYR A 217 -24.30 5.85 -13.92
CA TYR A 217 -25.60 6.41 -14.25
C TYR A 217 -25.63 7.04 -15.65
N PRO A 218 -26.50 6.58 -16.57
CA PRO A 218 -26.78 7.32 -17.79
C PRO A 218 -27.62 8.55 -17.43
N GLU A 219 -27.31 9.71 -18.00
CA GLU A 219 -27.94 10.99 -17.66
C GLU A 219 -29.49 11.00 -17.72
N ALA A 220 -30.09 10.06 -18.45
CA ALA A 220 -31.48 10.08 -18.90
C ALA A 220 -32.53 9.36 -18.02
N GLU A 221 -32.21 8.48 -17.05
CA GLU A 221 -33.26 7.58 -16.48
C GLU A 221 -33.16 7.27 -14.97
N ALA A 222 -33.60 8.19 -14.10
CA ALA A 222 -33.71 7.93 -12.66
C ALA A 222 -34.74 6.83 -12.33
N GLY A 223 -35.73 6.64 -13.21
CA GLY A 223 -36.71 5.56 -13.12
C GLY A 223 -36.09 4.17 -13.29
N ALA A 224 -35.08 4.03 -14.15
CA ALA A 224 -34.40 2.76 -14.41
C ALA A 224 -33.63 2.26 -13.18
N ILE A 225 -32.95 3.15 -12.42
CA ILE A 225 -32.32 2.76 -11.14
C ILE A 225 -33.35 2.20 -10.18
N ARG A 226 -34.51 2.85 -10.05
CA ARG A 226 -35.57 2.43 -9.12
C ARG A 226 -36.08 1.04 -9.47
N ASP A 227 -36.23 0.71 -10.75
CA ASP A 227 -36.69 -0.61 -11.20
C ASP A 227 -35.59 -1.67 -11.13
N MET A 228 -34.32 -1.30 -11.37
CA MET A 228 -33.15 -2.18 -11.22
C MET A 228 -32.84 -2.52 -9.76
N LEU A 229 -33.19 -1.65 -8.81
CA LEU A 229 -33.06 -1.92 -7.37
C LEU A 229 -34.24 -2.75 -6.82
N ARG A 230 -35.44 -2.63 -7.41
CA ARG A 230 -36.62 -3.42 -7.05
C ARG A 230 -36.57 -4.85 -7.55
N THR A 231 -35.90 -5.07 -8.68
CA THR A 231 -35.53 -6.41 -9.14
C THR A 231 -34.35 -6.87 -8.29
N GLU A 232 -34.63 -7.45 -7.12
CA GLU A 232 -33.64 -8.30 -6.46
C GLU A 232 -33.31 -9.44 -7.43
N PRO A 233 -32.08 -9.59 -7.94
CA PRO A 233 -31.64 -10.93 -8.22
C PRO A 233 -31.47 -11.60 -6.85
N ALA A 234 -32.38 -12.53 -6.55
CA ALA A 234 -32.22 -13.52 -5.50
C ALA A 234 -31.09 -14.52 -5.81
N HIS A 235 -29.98 -14.03 -6.36
CA HIS A 235 -28.72 -14.76 -6.45
C HIS A 235 -27.72 -13.92 -5.71
N ALA A 236 -27.59 -14.26 -4.43
CA ALA A 236 -26.34 -14.09 -3.72
C ALA A 236 -25.20 -14.41 -4.69
N ILE A 237 -24.25 -13.48 -4.83
CA ILE A 237 -22.91 -13.86 -5.25
C ILE A 237 -22.41 -14.77 -4.12
N THR A 238 -22.81 -16.04 -4.19
CA THR A 238 -22.31 -17.07 -3.29
C THR A 238 -20.80 -17.12 -3.47
N GLY A 239 -20.05 -17.44 -2.41
CA GLY A 239 -18.59 -17.52 -2.41
C GLY A 239 -17.96 -18.40 -3.50
N ASN A 240 -18.77 -19.04 -4.34
CA ASN A 240 -18.39 -19.80 -5.52
C ASN A 240 -17.92 -18.94 -6.71
N GLU A 241 -18.36 -17.68 -6.86
CA GLU A 241 -17.79 -16.79 -7.90
C GLU A 241 -16.40 -16.28 -7.52
N ILE A 242 -16.11 -16.14 -6.23
CA ILE A 242 -14.75 -15.90 -5.73
C ILE A 242 -13.88 -17.14 -5.99
N ALA A 243 -14.41 -18.35 -5.83
CA ALA A 243 -13.71 -19.59 -6.21
C ALA A 243 -13.51 -19.75 -7.73
N ALA A 244 -14.41 -19.19 -8.55
CA ALA A 244 -14.26 -19.15 -10.01
C ALA A 244 -13.25 -18.07 -10.47
N ALA A 245 -13.18 -16.93 -9.76
CA ALA A 245 -12.14 -15.91 -9.95
C ALA A 245 -10.74 -16.38 -9.51
N VAL A 246 -10.65 -17.45 -8.71
CA VAL A 246 -9.39 -18.17 -8.45
C VAL A 246 -8.94 -19.00 -9.67
N SER A 247 -9.81 -19.19 -10.67
CA SER A 247 -9.60 -20.15 -11.76
C SER A 247 -9.65 -19.59 -13.19
N LEU A 248 -9.86 -18.28 -13.40
CA LEU A 248 -9.85 -17.70 -14.75
C LEU A 248 -9.06 -16.38 -14.81
N ASP A 249 -8.20 -16.32 -15.82
CA ASP A 249 -7.24 -15.29 -16.20
C ASP A 249 -6.00 -15.10 -15.30
N SER A 250 -4.94 -15.84 -15.69
CA SER A 250 -3.59 -15.30 -15.61
C SER A 250 -3.58 -13.94 -16.32
N PRO A 251 -3.20 -12.83 -15.67
CA PRO A 251 -3.08 -11.57 -16.36
C PRO A 251 -2.04 -11.72 -17.47
N LYS A 252 -2.49 -11.66 -18.73
CA LYS A 252 -1.62 -11.30 -19.85
C LYS A 252 -1.34 -9.80 -19.70
N GLY A 253 -0.19 -9.46 -19.16
CA GLY A 253 0.24 -8.08 -19.01
C GLY A 253 1.42 -8.00 -18.07
N ASN A 254 2.60 -8.03 -18.65
CA ASN A 254 3.90 -7.98 -18.01
C ASN A 254 4.10 -6.61 -17.33
N GLU A 255 3.74 -6.47 -16.06
CA GLU A 255 4.29 -5.46 -15.16
C GLU A 255 4.64 -6.18 -13.86
N GLY A 256 5.85 -6.73 -13.80
CA GLY A 256 6.43 -7.04 -12.50
C GLY A 256 6.37 -5.78 -11.65
N VAL A 257 6.09 -5.92 -10.36
CA VAL A 257 6.26 -4.82 -9.41
C VAL A 257 7.77 -4.53 -9.32
N GLU A 258 8.36 -3.88 -10.34
CA GLU A 258 9.80 -3.62 -10.45
C GLU A 258 10.32 -2.86 -9.21
N ASP A 259 9.41 -2.13 -8.55
CA ASP A 259 9.70 -1.19 -7.48
C ASP A 259 9.35 -1.67 -6.08
N GLY A 260 8.66 -2.82 -5.96
CA GLY A 260 8.15 -3.35 -4.71
C GLY A 260 7.11 -2.49 -3.98
N ILE A 261 6.37 -3.12 -3.06
CA ILE A 261 5.33 -2.49 -2.24
C ILE A 261 5.85 -2.33 -0.83
N PHE A 262 5.84 -1.11 -0.32
CA PHE A 262 6.26 -0.81 1.05
C PHE A 262 5.10 -1.02 2.00
N ILE A 263 5.37 -1.69 3.12
CA ILE A 263 4.40 -2.04 4.14
C ILE A 263 5.00 -1.79 5.53
N TRP A 264 4.14 -1.60 6.53
CA TRP A 264 4.56 -1.40 7.93
C TRP A 264 4.29 -2.60 8.82
N ASN A 265 3.53 -3.60 8.34
CA ASN A 265 3.09 -4.79 9.07
C ASN A 265 3.85 -6.06 8.64
N ALA A 266 5.11 -5.91 8.18
CA ALA A 266 5.89 -7.00 7.60
C ALA A 266 6.04 -8.20 8.53
N GLY A 267 6.01 -7.97 9.84
CA GLY A 267 6.15 -8.99 10.86
C GLY A 267 4.98 -9.95 11.01
N LEU A 268 3.85 -9.71 10.34
CA LEU A 268 2.75 -10.69 10.26
C LEU A 268 3.20 -12.08 9.80
N VAL A 269 4.28 -12.15 9.03
CA VAL A 269 4.91 -13.41 8.63
C VAL A 269 5.31 -14.29 9.81
N LEU A 270 5.58 -13.73 10.99
CA LEU A 270 5.91 -14.50 12.20
C LEU A 270 4.75 -15.38 12.67
N LEU A 271 3.51 -15.02 12.33
CA LEU A 271 2.31 -15.73 12.75
C LEU A 271 1.99 -16.94 11.86
N HIS A 272 2.70 -17.11 10.74
CA HIS A 272 2.37 -18.08 9.70
C HIS A 272 2.11 -19.53 10.16
N PRO A 273 2.79 -20.11 11.19
CA PRO A 273 2.53 -21.49 11.59
C PRO A 273 1.16 -21.66 12.26
N PHE A 274 0.59 -20.57 12.79
CA PHE A 274 -0.64 -20.56 13.56
C PHE A 274 -1.86 -20.18 12.71
N LEU A 275 -1.65 -19.53 11.55
CA LEU A 275 -2.74 -19.02 10.71
C LEU A 275 -3.75 -20.07 10.24
N PRO A 276 -3.35 -21.30 9.82
CA PRO A 276 -4.32 -22.33 9.44
C PRO A 276 -5.32 -22.66 10.56
N LYS A 277 -4.81 -22.87 11.78
CA LYS A 277 -5.65 -23.20 12.93
C LYS A 277 -6.52 -22.03 13.37
N LEU A 278 -5.99 -20.81 13.31
CA LEU A 278 -6.76 -19.60 13.59
C LEU A 278 -7.96 -19.50 12.65
N PHE A 279 -7.73 -19.62 11.34
CA PHE A 279 -8.81 -19.43 10.37
C PHE A 279 -9.83 -20.57 10.40
N GLU A 280 -9.43 -21.79 10.76
CA GLU A 280 -10.38 -22.88 11.07
C GLU A 280 -11.20 -22.56 12.32
N ALA A 281 -10.58 -22.06 13.40
CA ALA A 281 -11.26 -21.71 14.64
C ALA A 281 -12.29 -20.57 14.46
N THR A 282 -11.99 -19.59 13.61
CA THR A 282 -12.93 -18.50 13.29
C THR A 282 -13.99 -18.90 12.26
N GLY A 283 -13.93 -20.12 11.69
CA GLY A 283 -14.81 -20.55 10.60
C GLY A 283 -14.56 -19.79 9.28
N TYR A 284 -13.36 -19.25 9.10
CA TYR A 284 -12.95 -18.52 7.89
C TYR A 284 -12.21 -19.41 6.88
N ALA A 285 -11.71 -20.56 7.32
CA ALA A 285 -11.07 -21.56 6.47
C ALA A 285 -11.62 -22.96 6.74
N GLU A 286 -11.64 -23.79 5.70
CA GLU A 286 -11.92 -25.22 5.78
C GLU A 286 -10.87 -25.98 4.95
N GLY A 287 -9.96 -26.68 5.63
CA GLY A 287 -8.87 -27.42 5.01
C GLY A 287 -7.93 -26.53 4.19
N LYS A 288 -8.05 -26.57 2.86
CA LYS A 288 -7.19 -25.80 1.93
C LYS A 288 -7.86 -24.56 1.35
N HIS A 289 -9.08 -24.24 1.78
CA HIS A 289 -9.89 -23.18 1.19
C HIS A 289 -10.26 -22.12 2.23
N LEU A 290 -10.21 -20.84 1.83
CA LEU A 290 -10.77 -19.74 2.61
C LEU A 290 -12.24 -19.57 2.24
N ILE A 291 -13.13 -19.70 3.22
CA ILE A 291 -14.58 -19.53 3.09
C ILE A 291 -14.96 -18.05 3.18
N GLN A 292 -14.25 -17.28 4.01
CA GLN A 292 -14.47 -15.85 4.20
C GLN A 292 -13.18 -15.04 3.96
N PRO A 293 -12.68 -14.99 2.70
CA PRO A 293 -11.37 -14.42 2.38
C PRO A 293 -11.22 -12.95 2.80
N GLU A 294 -12.23 -12.11 2.58
CA GLU A 294 -12.19 -10.70 2.98
C GLU A 294 -12.03 -10.56 4.50
N LYS A 295 -12.84 -11.26 5.31
CA LYS A 295 -12.72 -11.23 6.78
C LYS A 295 -11.43 -11.84 7.29
N THR A 296 -10.88 -12.83 6.59
CA THR A 296 -9.59 -13.45 6.92
C THR A 296 -8.46 -12.42 6.82
N VAL A 297 -8.44 -11.66 5.73
CA VAL A 297 -7.47 -10.58 5.50
C VAL A 297 -7.59 -9.50 6.57
N LEU A 298 -8.82 -9.09 6.93
CA LEU A 298 -9.05 -8.08 7.97
C LEU A 298 -8.65 -8.58 9.37
N ALA A 299 -8.96 -9.84 9.71
CA ALA A 299 -8.56 -10.43 10.99
C ALA A 299 -7.03 -10.53 11.11
N LEU A 300 -6.34 -10.83 10.00
CA LEU A 300 -4.88 -10.84 9.97
C LEU A 300 -4.30 -9.42 10.11
N GLN A 301 -4.93 -8.41 9.51
CA GLN A 301 -4.50 -7.02 9.72
C GLN A 301 -4.70 -6.57 11.18
N TYR A 302 -5.82 -6.95 11.80
CA TYR A 302 -6.07 -6.73 13.23
C TYR A 302 -4.97 -7.35 14.11
N ALA A 303 -4.41 -8.50 13.73
CA ALA A 303 -3.32 -9.11 14.47
C ALA A 303 -2.12 -8.16 14.63
N ALA A 304 -1.78 -7.40 13.58
CA ALA A 304 -0.70 -6.41 13.61
C ALA A 304 -1.10 -5.07 14.23
N SER A 305 -2.27 -4.53 13.88
CA SER A 305 -2.67 -3.17 14.27
C SER A 305 -3.33 -3.09 15.64
N GLY A 306 -4.06 -4.14 16.04
CA GLY A 306 -5.03 -4.10 17.13
C GLY A 306 -6.26 -3.21 16.85
N GLN A 307 -6.41 -2.70 15.61
CA GLN A 307 -7.50 -1.84 15.18
C GLN A 307 -8.48 -2.65 14.35
N ALA A 308 -9.75 -2.65 14.75
CA ALA A 308 -10.81 -3.40 14.06
C ALA A 308 -11.11 -2.81 12.66
N GLU A 309 -10.96 -1.51 12.52
CA GLU A 309 -11.05 -0.81 11.24
C GLU A 309 -9.65 -0.59 10.68
N CYS A 310 -9.49 -0.84 9.38
CA CYS A 310 -8.26 -0.56 8.66
C CYS A 310 -8.58 -0.18 7.21
N PRO A 311 -7.80 0.70 6.59
CA PRO A 311 -7.92 0.95 5.16
C PRO A 311 -7.36 -0.20 4.30
N GLU A 312 -7.86 -0.35 3.08
CA GLU A 312 -7.39 -1.41 2.17
C GLU A 312 -5.91 -1.28 1.80
N TRP A 313 -5.36 -0.06 1.75
CA TRP A 313 -3.95 0.16 1.40
C TRP A 313 -2.95 -0.43 2.40
N GLU A 314 -3.38 -0.85 3.58
CA GLU A 314 -2.56 -1.58 4.56
C GLU A 314 -2.60 -3.11 4.39
N LEU A 315 -3.49 -3.62 3.52
CA LEU A 315 -3.73 -5.04 3.32
C LEU A 315 -2.80 -5.78 2.32
N PRO A 316 -1.73 -5.22 1.69
CA PRO A 316 -0.92 -5.99 0.75
C PRO A 316 -0.39 -7.33 1.29
N LEU A 317 0.29 -7.32 2.44
CA LEU A 317 0.81 -8.55 3.05
C LEU A 317 -0.31 -9.49 3.54
N PRO A 318 -1.35 -9.01 4.25
CA PRO A 318 -2.51 -9.83 4.57
C PRO A 318 -3.13 -10.54 3.36
N LYS A 319 -3.32 -9.83 2.23
CA LYS A 319 -3.83 -10.42 0.97
C LYS A 319 -2.90 -11.52 0.46
N ILE A 320 -1.59 -11.27 0.40
CA ILE A 320 -0.59 -12.26 -0.05
C ILE A 320 -0.61 -13.52 0.83
N LEU A 321 -0.63 -13.38 2.16
CA LEU A 321 -0.70 -14.51 3.08
C LEU A 321 -2.02 -15.28 2.97
N CYS A 322 -3.12 -14.59 2.63
CA CYS A 322 -4.42 -15.21 2.36
C CYS A 322 -4.57 -15.73 0.92
N GLY A 323 -3.56 -15.56 0.06
CA GLY A 323 -3.63 -16.00 -1.34
C GLY A 323 -4.54 -15.14 -2.24
N LEU A 324 -4.95 -13.96 -1.80
CA LEU A 324 -5.72 -13.01 -2.61
C LEU A 324 -4.81 -12.19 -3.52
N ALA A 325 -5.27 -11.92 -4.73
CA ALA A 325 -4.60 -10.96 -5.60
C ALA A 325 -4.68 -9.55 -4.97
N LEU A 326 -3.60 -8.76 -5.11
CA LEU A 326 -3.58 -7.38 -4.60
C LEU A 326 -4.70 -6.53 -5.20
N SER A 327 -5.00 -6.77 -6.48
CA SER A 327 -6.08 -6.13 -7.22
C SER A 327 -7.48 -6.54 -6.77
N THR A 328 -7.66 -7.55 -5.93
CA THR A 328 -8.99 -7.91 -5.40
C THR A 328 -9.42 -6.87 -4.35
N PRO A 329 -10.54 -6.15 -4.55
CA PRO A 329 -11.06 -5.23 -3.53
C PRO A 329 -11.44 -5.98 -2.25
N VAL A 330 -11.24 -5.34 -1.10
CA VAL A 330 -11.66 -5.89 0.19
C VAL A 330 -12.59 -4.87 0.85
N SER A 331 -13.76 -5.29 1.32
CA SER A 331 -14.67 -4.42 2.04
C SER A 331 -14.18 -4.20 3.46
N THR A 332 -13.61 -3.03 3.75
CA THR A 332 -13.12 -2.66 5.09
C THR A 332 -14.24 -2.19 6.03
N ARG A 333 -15.49 -2.23 5.56
CA ARG A 333 -16.68 -1.92 6.37
C ARG A 333 -17.28 -3.17 6.99
N ASP A 334 -17.03 -4.33 6.40
CA ASP A 334 -17.54 -5.62 6.84
C ASP A 334 -16.53 -6.27 7.81
N ASN A 335 -16.24 -5.56 8.90
CA ASN A 335 -15.22 -5.96 9.86
C ASN A 335 -15.50 -7.34 10.47
N PRO A 336 -14.45 -8.10 10.85
CA PRO A 336 -14.62 -9.35 11.57
C PRO A 336 -15.49 -9.16 12.83
N ALA A 337 -16.33 -10.15 13.12
CA ALA A 337 -17.12 -10.18 14.35
C ALA A 337 -16.21 -10.22 15.58
N ARG A 338 -16.71 -9.75 16.73
CA ARG A 338 -15.92 -9.63 17.96
C ARG A 338 -15.30 -10.96 18.38
N GLU A 339 -16.07 -12.05 18.24
CA GLU A 339 -15.65 -13.41 18.57
C GLU A 339 -14.43 -13.83 17.74
N ALA A 340 -14.39 -13.45 16.46
CA ALA A 340 -13.23 -13.74 15.60
C ALA A 340 -12.00 -12.91 15.99
N LEU A 341 -12.18 -11.68 16.47
CA LEU A 341 -11.08 -10.84 16.97
C LEU A 341 -10.53 -11.39 18.29
N ASP A 342 -11.38 -11.91 19.16
CA ASP A 342 -10.96 -12.55 20.41
C ASP A 342 -10.10 -13.82 20.15
N GLU A 343 -10.42 -14.59 19.10
CA GLU A 343 -9.57 -15.70 18.63
C GLU A 343 -8.19 -15.24 18.13
N VAL A 344 -8.13 -14.06 17.49
CA VAL A 344 -6.84 -13.47 17.08
C VAL A 344 -6.02 -13.07 18.31
N ASP A 345 -6.62 -12.42 19.30
CA ASP A 345 -5.92 -12.06 20.54
C ASP A 345 -5.42 -13.32 21.28
N LEU A 346 -6.24 -14.38 21.35
CA LEU A 346 -5.83 -15.67 21.92
C LEU A 346 -4.65 -16.31 21.17
N LEU A 347 -4.61 -16.19 19.84
CA LEU A 347 -3.45 -16.62 19.04
C LEU A 347 -2.20 -15.81 19.40
N LEU A 348 -2.30 -14.50 19.58
CA LEU A 348 -1.15 -13.66 19.92
C LEU A 348 -0.60 -14.03 21.31
N GLU A 349 -1.47 -14.32 22.28
CA GLU A 349 -1.05 -14.89 23.57
C GLU A 349 -0.35 -16.24 23.41
N ASN A 350 -0.85 -17.11 22.54
CA ASN A 350 -0.22 -18.39 22.22
C ASN A 350 1.18 -18.19 21.62
N VAL A 351 1.35 -17.26 20.68
CA VAL A 351 2.65 -16.94 20.08
C VAL A 351 3.65 -16.48 21.14
N ILE A 352 3.24 -15.59 22.05
CA ILE A 352 4.07 -15.12 23.16
C ILE A 352 4.49 -16.29 24.06
N ARG A 353 3.56 -17.19 24.40
CA ARG A 353 3.85 -18.38 25.22
C ARG A 353 4.84 -19.34 24.55
N HIS A 354 4.71 -19.58 23.24
CA HIS A 354 5.60 -20.48 22.51
C HIS A 354 6.98 -19.86 22.27
N TRP A 355 7.05 -18.54 22.12
CA TRP A 355 8.31 -17.81 22.00
C TRP A 355 8.84 -17.39 23.38
N ALA A 356 9.27 -18.38 24.16
CA ALA A 356 9.60 -18.24 25.59
C ALA A 356 10.57 -17.09 25.94
N VAL A 357 11.45 -16.68 25.01
CA VAL A 357 12.39 -15.57 25.19
C VAL A 357 11.67 -14.22 25.39
N LEU A 358 10.43 -14.08 24.90
CA LEU A 358 9.61 -12.88 25.08
C LEU A 358 9.11 -12.68 26.53
N LYS A 359 9.19 -13.69 27.40
CA LYS A 359 8.79 -13.62 28.83
C LYS A 359 7.39 -12.99 28.99
N SER A 360 7.27 -11.93 29.79
CA SER A 360 6.01 -11.24 30.11
C SER A 360 5.63 -10.15 29.09
N THR A 361 6.00 -10.32 27.81
CA THR A 361 5.62 -9.38 26.75
C THR A 361 4.10 -9.37 26.59
N SER A 362 3.49 -8.18 26.51
CA SER A 362 2.06 -8.05 26.22
C SER A 362 1.77 -8.21 24.73
N ILE A 363 0.50 -8.40 24.35
CA ILE A 363 0.08 -8.41 22.93
C ILE A 363 0.53 -7.13 22.21
N ASN A 364 0.34 -5.97 22.83
CA ASN A 364 0.79 -4.70 22.24
C ASN A 364 2.32 -4.63 22.12
N GLY A 365 3.05 -5.15 23.12
CA GLY A 365 4.51 -5.26 23.03
C GLY A 365 4.97 -6.15 21.87
N LEU A 366 4.28 -7.28 21.63
CA LEU A 366 4.52 -8.14 20.46
C LEU A 366 4.23 -7.40 19.16
N ARG A 367 3.08 -6.70 19.08
CA ARG A 367 2.70 -5.90 17.91
C ARG A 367 3.80 -4.91 17.57
N GLU A 368 4.06 -3.96 18.46
CA GLU A 368 5.00 -2.85 18.24
C GLU A 368 6.43 -3.32 17.95
N SER A 369 6.88 -4.38 18.63
CA SER A 369 8.27 -4.85 18.53
C SER A 369 8.52 -5.71 17.30
N PHE A 370 7.54 -6.54 16.91
CA PHE A 370 7.76 -7.64 15.98
C PHE A 370 6.76 -7.75 14.84
N LEU A 371 5.52 -7.28 14.99
CA LEU A 371 4.52 -7.34 13.89
C LEU A 371 4.52 -6.05 13.05
N GLN A 372 4.64 -4.90 13.71
CA GLN A 372 4.67 -3.56 13.09
C GLN A 372 6.08 -3.23 12.59
N ARG A 373 6.54 -4.02 11.62
CA ARG A 373 7.86 -3.90 11.00
C ARG A 373 7.78 -3.33 9.59
N PRO A 374 8.55 -2.28 9.27
CA PRO A 374 8.71 -1.84 7.90
C PRO A 374 9.27 -2.97 7.03
N GLY A 375 8.74 -3.10 5.83
CA GLY A 375 9.23 -4.06 4.86
C GLY A 375 8.84 -3.70 3.43
N ARG A 376 9.41 -4.45 2.49
CA ARG A 376 9.19 -4.29 1.05
C ARG A 376 8.87 -5.64 0.42
N LEU A 377 7.73 -5.72 -0.24
CA LEU A 377 7.26 -6.87 -0.99
C LEU A 377 7.68 -6.74 -2.45
N LEU A 378 8.26 -7.79 -3.02
CA LEU A 378 8.67 -7.87 -4.42
C LEU A 378 7.96 -9.07 -5.05
N GLU A 379 7.30 -8.85 -6.19
CA GLU A 379 6.70 -9.94 -6.95
C GLU A 379 7.67 -10.41 -8.03
N PHE A 380 7.94 -11.71 -8.06
CA PHE A 380 8.69 -12.36 -9.12
C PHE A 380 7.81 -13.40 -9.84
N PRO A 381 8.19 -13.84 -11.04
CA PRO A 381 7.55 -14.99 -11.68
C PRO A 381 7.62 -16.23 -10.77
N GLY A 382 6.49 -16.61 -10.19
CA GLY A 382 6.35 -17.82 -9.36
C GLY A 382 6.54 -17.63 -7.85
N ASN A 383 7.03 -16.48 -7.35
CA ASN A 383 7.17 -16.24 -5.91
C ASN A 383 7.01 -14.77 -5.51
N TRP A 384 6.77 -14.56 -4.22
CA TRP A 384 6.94 -13.27 -3.56
C TRP A 384 8.24 -13.28 -2.75
N THR A 385 8.85 -12.10 -2.57
CA THR A 385 9.94 -11.88 -1.62
C THR A 385 9.58 -10.71 -0.71
N LEU A 386 9.64 -10.91 0.61
CA LEU A 386 9.52 -9.87 1.62
C LEU A 386 10.90 -9.56 2.20
N ARG A 387 11.32 -8.30 2.11
CA ARG A 387 12.49 -7.78 2.81
C ARG A 387 12.04 -7.00 4.03
N VAL A 388 12.53 -7.33 5.21
CA VAL A 388 12.15 -6.66 6.46
C VAL A 388 13.29 -5.77 6.94
N GLU A 389 12.97 -4.56 7.39
CA GLU A 389 13.95 -3.65 7.98
C GLU A 389 14.43 -4.20 9.34
N GLN A 390 15.75 -4.27 9.50
CA GLN A 390 16.38 -4.78 10.71
C GLN A 390 16.38 -3.78 11.87
N LYS A 391 16.17 -4.30 13.09
CA LYS A 391 16.40 -3.58 14.35
C LYS A 391 17.19 -4.44 15.32
N SER A 392 17.79 -3.82 16.33
CA SER A 392 18.58 -4.51 17.37
C SER A 392 17.81 -5.63 18.09
N ILE A 393 16.50 -5.46 18.27
CA ILE A 393 15.62 -6.46 18.92
C ILE A 393 15.49 -7.76 18.11
N ASP A 394 15.81 -7.73 16.81
CA ASP A 394 15.67 -8.87 15.91
C ASP A 394 16.66 -10.00 16.25
N VAL A 395 17.66 -9.75 17.12
CA VAL A 395 18.50 -10.80 17.72
C VAL A 395 17.67 -11.89 18.41
N LEU A 396 16.46 -11.55 18.89
CA LEU A 396 15.56 -12.50 19.54
C LEU A 396 14.93 -13.49 18.55
N LEU A 397 14.92 -13.19 17.24
CA LEU A 397 14.42 -14.08 16.18
C LEU A 397 15.24 -15.36 16.07
N GLY A 398 16.51 -15.34 16.47
CA GLY A 398 17.36 -16.54 16.54
C GLY A 398 16.85 -17.61 17.52
N ASN A 399 15.87 -17.26 18.37
CA ASN A 399 15.23 -18.17 19.33
C ASN A 399 13.81 -18.57 18.91
N LEU A 400 13.40 -18.30 17.66
CA LEU A 400 12.10 -18.77 17.16
C LEU A 400 12.08 -20.31 17.10
N PRO A 401 11.01 -20.95 17.58
CA PRO A 401 10.91 -22.41 17.53
C PRO A 401 10.46 -22.95 16.16
N TRP A 402 10.26 -22.07 15.16
CA TRP A 402 9.89 -22.42 13.79
C TRP A 402 10.73 -21.65 12.76
N GLY A 403 10.80 -22.16 11.54
CA GLY A 403 11.52 -21.52 10.44
C GLY A 403 10.73 -20.37 9.81
N LEU A 404 11.42 -19.32 9.35
CA LEU A 404 10.82 -18.10 8.80
C LEU A 404 11.14 -17.85 7.33
N SER A 405 12.10 -18.57 6.74
CA SER A 405 12.67 -18.24 5.43
C SER A 405 11.73 -18.43 4.25
N VAL A 406 10.83 -19.42 4.31
CA VAL A 406 9.87 -19.74 3.23
C VAL A 406 8.51 -20.02 3.83
N ILE A 407 7.51 -19.24 3.40
CA ILE A 407 6.13 -19.36 3.85
C ILE A 407 5.26 -19.79 2.68
N LYS A 408 4.56 -20.91 2.87
CA LYS A 408 3.58 -21.43 1.92
C LYS A 408 2.39 -22.00 2.69
N LEU A 409 1.34 -21.19 2.83
CA LEU A 409 0.08 -21.57 3.47
C LEU A 409 -0.81 -22.36 2.49
N PRO A 410 -1.79 -23.14 2.98
CA PRO A 410 -2.55 -24.10 2.16
C PRO A 410 -3.24 -23.51 0.93
N TRP A 411 -3.72 -22.27 1.03
CA TRP A 411 -4.47 -21.54 0.00
C TRP A 411 -3.60 -20.59 -0.84
N MET A 412 -2.32 -20.43 -0.52
CA MET A 412 -1.45 -19.52 -1.29
C MET A 412 -1.21 -20.08 -2.70
N SER A 413 -1.17 -19.22 -3.71
CA SER A 413 -0.80 -19.59 -5.09
C SER A 413 0.72 -19.65 -5.28
N LYS A 414 1.44 -18.64 -4.78
CA LYS A 414 2.92 -18.52 -4.80
C LYS A 414 3.49 -18.66 -3.38
N PRO A 415 4.69 -19.21 -3.16
CA PRO A 415 5.39 -19.09 -1.87
C PRO A 415 5.87 -17.66 -1.64
N LEU A 416 6.03 -17.30 -0.37
CA LEU A 416 6.65 -16.05 0.09
C LEU A 416 8.02 -16.36 0.71
N PHE A 417 9.08 -15.84 0.10
CA PHE A 417 10.43 -15.87 0.68
C PHE A 417 10.60 -14.68 1.60
N VAL A 418 11.15 -14.90 2.80
CA VAL A 418 11.37 -13.83 3.79
C VAL A 418 12.87 -13.61 3.96
N GLU A 419 13.31 -12.42 3.61
CA GLU A 419 14.65 -11.89 3.85
C GLU A 419 14.59 -10.98 5.08
N TRP A 420 14.89 -11.57 6.24
CA TRP A 420 14.95 -10.89 7.54
C TRP A 420 16.35 -11.07 8.12
N ALA A 421 17.34 -10.44 7.46
CA ALA A 421 18.76 -10.71 7.67
C ALA A 421 19.63 -9.47 7.44
#